data_AF-A0A0D1C6N4-F1
#
_entry.id   AF-A0A0D1C6N4-F1
#
_cell.length_a   1.000
_cell.length_b   1.000
_cell.length_c   1.000
_cell.angle_alpha   90.00
_cell.angle_beta   90.00
_cell.angle_gamma   90.00
#
_symmetry.space_group_name_H-M   'P 1'
#
loop_
_entity.id
_entity.type
_entity.pdbx_description
1 polymer ?
#
loop_
_entity_poly.entity_id
_entity_poly.type
_entity_poly.pdbx_seq_one_letter_code
_entity_poly.pdbx_strand_id
1 'polypeptide(L)'
;MSAPSFIDKARVDYSVYLVTGRELLPAGVDYYESLELSLSQNNVTVVQIREKHAETDKFLEIARRSLAICDKYDVPMLINDNLSVCLSLPERVGLHIGQEDIPVSEARRILGEKRLLGVSVKTVEQAKVAMKQGKVDYVGVGPCYGTLSKAGITEDKVIGCAGAQKIVAELKKQEKRLPCVLIGGLNQKTAARTLFGATSAVNAPDGIAVISAIVGRTDSDVAAKELADVVGKFKAGVIASTGSSSNGVASSFALPPSTAQAKKDVEWYKSAIANLLSFHREASQGPPLIQTITSHVSSTMSANLALAFSSSPIMSHEAAEAADLSLAIGALVLNIGTISPASLEGMHVAGTCANRNLKPVVLDPVGGGATQFRKDVVRGLLNATQVTLLKGNAAELASIAGKSDQVKSRGVDSGAGALKDAVGLVKSLAQKERCLVLLSGKKDYLTDGQTVITSDNGHPLLGAITGSGCALGVTVGAGLAAACNLAKSQSGDTDVRSLGNTIVAHGHVDLLVGALTGLLAMTIASEKAAARDDVKGPGTFIPALQDELAAISAADIHRYAKIDIVTS
;
A
#
# COMPACT_ATOMS: atom_id res chain seq x y z
N MET A 1 20.12 28.76 -24.46
CA MET A 1 18.89 29.56 -24.26
C MET A 1 19.02 30.29 -22.93
N SER A 2 18.60 31.54 -22.81
CA SER A 2 18.67 32.28 -21.54
C SER A 2 17.69 31.69 -20.53
N ALA A 3 18.15 31.38 -19.31
CA ALA A 3 17.28 30.87 -18.24
C ALA A 3 16.13 31.86 -17.96
N PRO A 4 14.90 31.37 -17.68
CA PRO A 4 13.76 32.23 -17.42
C PRO A 4 13.99 33.14 -16.21
N SER A 5 13.41 34.34 -16.23
CA SER A 5 13.58 35.32 -15.14
C SER A 5 12.81 34.93 -13.86
N PHE A 6 11.76 34.11 -13.99
CA PHE A 6 10.96 33.58 -12.88
C PHE A 6 10.40 32.19 -13.22
N ILE A 7 10.05 31.41 -12.18
CA ILE A 7 9.38 30.11 -12.32
C ILE A 7 7.87 30.31 -12.46
N ASP A 8 7.25 29.67 -13.46
CA ASP A 8 5.79 29.53 -13.50
C ASP A 8 5.36 28.50 -12.45
N LYS A 9 4.86 29.00 -11.32
CA LYS A 9 4.44 28.19 -10.17
C LYS A 9 3.40 27.13 -10.52
N ALA A 10 2.54 27.38 -11.51
CA ALA A 10 1.50 26.45 -11.91
C ALA A 10 2.04 25.25 -12.72
N ARG A 11 3.26 25.36 -13.24
CA ARG A 11 3.88 24.37 -14.13
C ARG A 11 5.02 23.58 -13.49
N VAL A 12 5.30 23.80 -12.21
CA VAL A 12 6.37 23.07 -11.51
C VAL A 12 6.00 21.58 -11.43
N ASP A 13 6.85 20.73 -12.00
CA ASP A 13 6.69 19.28 -11.87
C ASP A 13 7.39 18.78 -10.60
N TYR A 14 6.59 18.37 -9.61
CA TYR A 14 7.07 17.87 -8.34
C TYR A 14 7.35 16.35 -8.32
N SER A 15 7.38 15.68 -9.48
CA SER A 15 7.49 14.22 -9.59
C SER A 15 8.66 13.64 -8.78
N VAL A 16 9.89 14.10 -9.05
CA VAL A 16 11.09 13.66 -8.33
C VAL A 16 11.85 14.89 -7.87
N TYR A 17 11.72 15.15 -6.57
CA TYR A 17 12.33 16.29 -5.92
C TYR A 17 13.59 15.84 -5.16
N LEU A 18 14.76 16.20 -5.69
CA LEU A 18 16.03 15.96 -5.03
C LEU A 18 16.30 17.02 -3.96
N VAL A 19 16.55 16.58 -2.73
CA VAL A 19 17.12 17.41 -1.66
C VAL A 19 18.57 16.99 -1.48
N THR A 20 19.51 17.93 -1.55
CA THR A 20 20.94 17.60 -1.45
C THR A 20 21.34 17.23 -0.01
N GLY A 21 22.45 16.51 0.11
CA GLY A 21 23.03 16.12 1.39
C GLY A 21 24.47 15.67 1.18
N ARG A 22 25.40 16.62 1.09
CA ARG A 22 26.82 16.36 0.79
C ARG A 22 27.47 15.40 1.78
N GLU A 23 26.99 15.39 3.02
CA GLU A 23 27.41 14.48 4.07
C GLU A 23 27.09 13.00 3.79
N LEU A 24 26.24 12.72 2.79
CA LEU A 24 25.79 11.38 2.43
C LEU A 24 26.42 10.87 1.13
N LEU A 25 27.28 11.65 0.49
CA LEU A 25 27.96 11.23 -0.74
C LEU A 25 28.87 10.02 -0.46
N PRO A 26 28.92 9.03 -1.38
CA PRO A 26 29.90 7.96 -1.30
C PRO A 26 31.34 8.50 -1.32
N ALA A 27 32.27 7.74 -0.72
CA ALA A 27 33.68 8.11 -0.73
C ALA A 27 34.21 8.26 -2.16
N GLY A 28 34.89 9.37 -2.43
CA GLY A 28 35.48 9.67 -3.74
C GLY A 28 34.53 10.25 -4.79
N VAL A 29 33.25 10.46 -4.46
CA VAL A 29 32.28 11.09 -5.38
C VAL A 29 32.27 12.60 -5.17
N ASP A 30 32.49 13.37 -6.23
CA ASP A 30 32.34 14.83 -6.19
C ASP A 30 30.86 15.23 -6.17
N TYR A 31 30.54 16.27 -5.40
CA TYR A 31 29.19 16.76 -5.22
C TYR A 31 28.57 17.31 -6.52
N TYR A 32 29.33 18.11 -7.28
CA TYR A 32 28.83 18.74 -8.49
C TYR A 32 28.67 17.72 -9.61
N GLU A 33 29.62 16.78 -9.74
CA GLU A 33 29.50 15.65 -10.67
C GLU A 33 28.28 14.78 -10.35
N SER A 34 28.07 14.44 -9.06
CA SER A 34 26.90 13.66 -8.63
C SER A 34 25.57 14.38 -8.90
N LEU A 35 25.53 15.69 -8.64
CA LEU A 35 24.36 16.53 -8.94
C LEU A 35 24.10 16.56 -10.44
N GLU A 36 25.11 16.87 -11.26
CA GLU A 36 24.97 16.90 -12.72
C GLU A 36 24.53 15.55 -13.29
N LEU A 37 25.12 14.46 -12.80
CA LEU A 37 24.74 13.10 -13.19
C LEU A 37 23.26 12.84 -12.88
N SER A 38 22.77 13.24 -11.71
CA SER A 38 21.36 13.05 -11.32
C SER A 38 20.37 13.81 -12.21
N LEU A 39 20.79 14.93 -12.82
CA LEU A 39 19.95 15.74 -13.71
C LEU A 39 20.09 15.33 -15.18
N SER A 40 21.15 14.60 -15.55
CA SER A 40 21.54 14.33 -16.94
C SER A 40 20.45 13.71 -17.83
N GLN A 41 19.53 12.96 -17.24
CA GLN A 41 18.44 12.25 -17.92
C GLN A 41 17.06 12.92 -17.73
N ASN A 42 16.99 14.11 -17.11
CA ASN A 42 15.76 14.84 -16.78
C ASN A 42 14.77 14.04 -15.90
N ASN A 43 15.27 13.10 -15.10
CA ASN A 43 14.46 12.31 -14.16
C ASN A 43 14.18 13.06 -12.86
N VAL A 44 15.10 13.95 -12.43
CA VAL A 44 14.91 14.86 -11.30
C VAL A 44 14.30 16.15 -11.82
N THR A 45 13.17 16.55 -11.24
CA THR A 45 12.35 17.66 -11.73
C THR A 45 12.39 18.91 -10.84
N VAL A 46 12.90 18.78 -9.61
CA VAL A 46 13.17 19.90 -8.69
C VAL A 46 14.42 19.58 -7.86
N VAL A 47 15.25 20.59 -7.59
CA VAL A 47 16.41 20.48 -6.69
C VAL A 47 16.29 21.46 -5.53
N GLN A 48 16.59 21.00 -4.31
CA GLN A 48 16.76 21.84 -3.13
C GLN A 48 18.15 21.67 -2.56
N ILE A 49 18.88 22.78 -2.47
CA ILE A 49 20.22 22.81 -1.88
C ILE A 49 20.09 22.96 -0.37
N ARG A 50 20.65 21.99 0.36
CA ARG A 50 20.63 21.92 1.81
C ARG A 50 22.05 21.78 2.37
N GLU A 51 22.54 22.86 2.95
CA GLU A 51 23.79 22.89 3.72
C GLU A 51 23.48 23.20 5.19
N LYS A 52 23.80 22.27 6.09
CA LYS A 52 23.57 22.45 7.55
C LYS A 52 24.76 23.00 8.31
N HIS A 53 25.95 22.75 7.81
CA HIS A 53 27.20 22.99 8.52
C HIS A 53 28.13 23.96 7.79
N ALA A 54 27.76 24.38 6.58
CA ALA A 54 28.53 25.36 5.84
C ALA A 54 28.23 26.77 6.34
N GLU A 55 29.27 27.58 6.47
CA GLU A 55 29.15 29.02 6.65
C GLU A 55 28.42 29.66 5.46
N THR A 56 27.81 30.82 5.70
CA THR A 56 26.89 31.46 4.73
C THR A 56 27.58 31.79 3.40
N ASP A 57 28.84 32.24 3.44
CA ASP A 57 29.64 32.54 2.25
C ASP A 57 29.89 31.28 1.41
N LYS A 58 30.26 30.17 2.07
CA LYS A 58 30.49 28.89 1.42
C LYS A 58 29.21 28.29 0.87
N PHE A 59 28.10 28.41 1.60
CA PHE A 59 26.78 27.98 1.12
C PHE A 59 26.39 28.78 -0.13
N LEU A 60 26.62 30.09 -0.16
CA LEU A 60 26.34 30.90 -1.34
C LEU A 60 27.20 30.49 -2.55
N GLU A 61 28.49 30.17 -2.35
CA GLU A 61 29.35 29.63 -3.41
C GLU A 61 28.79 28.31 -3.97
N ILE A 62 28.44 27.38 -3.08
CA ILE A 62 27.86 26.08 -3.44
C ILE A 62 26.56 26.28 -4.22
N ALA A 63 25.66 27.11 -3.71
CA ALA A 63 24.38 27.39 -4.34
C ALA A 63 24.53 28.02 -5.73
N ARG A 64 25.50 28.92 -5.93
CA ARG A 64 25.76 29.52 -7.26
C ARG A 64 26.24 28.47 -8.27
N ARG A 65 27.15 27.58 -7.87
CA ARG A 65 27.63 26.50 -8.76
C ARG A 65 26.53 25.47 -9.03
N SER A 66 25.77 25.08 -8.03
CA SER A 66 24.60 24.19 -8.21
C SER A 66 23.53 24.82 -9.10
N LEU A 67 23.28 26.13 -8.99
CA LEU A 67 22.34 26.84 -9.87
C LEU A 67 22.76 26.78 -11.33
N ALA A 68 24.05 26.93 -11.63
CA ALA A 68 24.56 26.82 -13.00
C ALA A 68 24.30 25.43 -13.60
N ILE A 69 24.43 24.37 -12.79
CA ILE A 69 24.09 23.00 -13.19
C ILE A 69 22.58 22.86 -13.39
N CYS A 70 21.76 23.33 -12.46
CA CYS A 70 20.29 23.26 -12.58
C CYS A 70 19.78 24.03 -13.82
N ASP A 71 20.33 25.22 -14.10
CA ASP A 71 20.00 26.04 -15.27
C ASP A 71 20.35 25.33 -16.60
N LYS A 72 21.39 24.49 -16.63
CA LYS A 72 21.77 23.69 -17.82
C LYS A 72 20.69 22.68 -18.22
N TYR A 73 19.94 22.16 -17.24
CA TYR A 73 18.90 21.14 -17.43
C TYR A 73 17.47 21.68 -17.28
N ASP A 74 17.32 23.00 -17.15
CA ASP A 74 16.02 23.67 -16.91
C ASP A 74 15.27 23.13 -15.66
N VAL A 75 16.03 22.80 -14.62
CA VAL A 75 15.47 22.26 -13.36
C VAL A 75 15.35 23.38 -12.32
N PRO A 76 14.15 23.62 -11.76
CA PRO A 76 13.94 24.56 -10.66
C PRO A 76 14.82 24.27 -9.44
N MET A 77 15.44 25.32 -8.90
CA MET A 77 16.28 25.24 -7.68
C MET A 77 15.66 26.00 -6.51
N LEU A 78 15.72 25.41 -5.32
CA LEU A 78 15.35 26.03 -4.04
C LEU A 78 16.52 26.00 -3.05
N ILE A 79 16.48 26.92 -2.09
CA ILE A 79 17.34 26.91 -0.90
C ILE A 79 16.54 26.40 0.29
N ASN A 80 17.15 25.52 1.08
CA ASN A 80 16.58 25.05 2.35
C ASN A 80 16.91 26.03 3.49
N ASP A 81 15.89 26.44 4.24
CA ASP A 81 15.86 27.22 5.50
C ASP A 81 16.51 28.63 5.45
N ASN A 82 17.61 28.82 4.71
CA ASN A 82 18.41 30.04 4.72
C ASN A 82 17.88 31.12 3.76
N LEU A 83 17.03 32.00 4.29
CA LEU A 83 16.43 33.13 3.57
C LEU A 83 17.49 34.08 2.97
N SER A 84 18.57 34.39 3.70
CA SER A 84 19.60 35.33 3.25
C SER A 84 20.35 34.82 2.01
N VAL A 85 20.68 33.53 1.97
CA VAL A 85 21.30 32.89 0.79
C VAL A 85 20.31 32.90 -0.39
N CYS A 86 19.04 32.58 -0.16
CA CYS A 86 18.01 32.63 -1.20
C CYS A 86 17.88 34.03 -1.84
N LEU A 87 17.82 35.09 -1.01
CA LEU A 87 17.73 36.48 -1.46
C LEU A 87 18.98 36.96 -2.21
N SER A 88 20.14 36.35 -1.94
CA SER A 88 21.40 36.64 -2.62
C SER A 88 21.52 35.98 -4.00
N LEU A 89 20.53 35.20 -4.41
CA LEU A 89 20.43 34.50 -5.69
C LEU A 89 19.31 35.12 -6.57
N PRO A 90 19.28 34.83 -7.89
CA PRO A 90 18.24 35.35 -8.79
C PRO A 90 16.81 34.98 -8.35
N GLU A 91 15.82 35.76 -8.78
CA GLU A 91 14.40 35.62 -8.38
C GLU A 91 13.77 34.27 -8.78
N ARG A 92 14.36 33.55 -9.75
CA ARG A 92 13.96 32.18 -10.07
C ARG A 92 14.31 31.15 -8.98
N VAL A 93 15.16 31.47 -8.01
CA VAL A 93 15.51 30.55 -6.92
C VAL A 93 14.47 30.66 -5.80
N GLY A 94 13.87 29.53 -5.45
CA GLY A 94 12.87 29.41 -4.40
C GLY A 94 13.45 29.21 -3.00
N LEU A 95 12.56 29.18 -2.00
CA LEU A 95 12.87 28.86 -0.61
C LEU A 95 11.96 27.72 -0.12
N HIS A 96 12.50 26.81 0.67
CA HIS A 96 11.72 25.88 1.48
C HIS A 96 12.08 26.08 2.94
N ILE A 97 11.07 26.11 3.81
CA ILE A 97 11.26 26.30 5.26
C ILE A 97 10.58 25.21 6.08
N GLY A 98 11.17 24.91 7.23
CA GLY A 98 10.58 24.11 8.29
C GLY A 98 9.59 24.88 9.16
N GLN A 99 9.10 24.18 10.19
CA GLN A 99 8.13 24.72 11.15
C GLN A 99 8.77 25.57 12.26
N GLU A 100 10.08 25.43 12.45
CA GLU A 100 10.86 26.13 13.49
C GLU A 100 11.59 27.36 12.92
N ASP A 101 11.50 27.57 11.61
CA ASP A 101 12.12 28.69 10.91
C ASP A 101 11.22 29.94 10.95
N ILE A 102 11.60 30.96 10.17
CA ILE A 102 10.82 32.20 10.02
C ILE A 102 9.34 31.89 9.67
N PRO A 103 8.36 32.58 10.28
CA PRO A 103 6.96 32.36 9.96
C PRO A 103 6.67 32.54 8.46
N VAL A 104 5.90 31.62 7.88
CA VAL A 104 5.50 31.62 6.44
C VAL A 104 5.01 32.99 5.98
N SER A 105 4.21 33.68 6.80
CA SER A 105 3.67 34.98 6.46
C SER A 105 4.73 36.06 6.26
N GLU A 106 5.81 35.97 7.03
CA GLU A 106 6.92 36.91 6.99
C GLU A 106 7.91 36.53 5.88
N ALA A 107 8.18 35.23 5.70
CA ALA A 107 8.95 34.73 4.56
C ALA A 107 8.34 35.20 3.24
N ARG A 108 7.02 35.04 3.06
CA ARG A 108 6.31 35.52 1.85
C ARG A 108 6.43 37.03 1.67
N ARG A 109 6.32 37.81 2.74
CA ARG A 109 6.46 39.28 2.70
C ARG A 109 7.83 39.72 2.19
N ILE A 110 8.89 39.01 2.60
CA ILE A 110 10.27 39.33 2.22
C ILE A 110 10.61 38.81 0.82
N LEU A 111 10.19 37.59 0.48
CA LEU A 111 10.47 36.97 -0.83
C LEU A 111 9.66 37.58 -1.98
N GLY A 112 8.52 38.20 -1.67
CA GLY A 112 7.55 38.65 -2.65
C GLY A 112 6.72 37.50 -3.25
N GLU A 113 5.85 37.86 -4.19
CA GLU A 113 4.86 36.94 -4.76
C GLU A 113 5.41 36.03 -5.87
N LYS A 114 6.58 36.32 -6.43
CA LYS A 114 7.12 35.58 -7.57
C LYS A 114 7.95 34.35 -7.19
N ARG A 115 8.75 34.44 -6.12
CA ARG A 115 9.58 33.32 -5.67
C ARG A 115 8.71 32.16 -5.20
N LEU A 116 9.16 30.94 -5.50
CA LEU A 116 8.56 29.71 -5.02
C LEU A 116 8.83 29.57 -3.51
N LEU A 117 7.81 29.29 -2.71
CA LEU A 117 7.92 29.06 -1.26
C LEU A 117 7.24 27.74 -0.88
N GLY A 118 8.03 26.81 -0.35
CA GLY A 118 7.56 25.56 0.24
C GLY A 118 7.59 25.59 1.75
N VAL A 119 6.74 24.78 2.38
CA VAL A 119 6.80 24.53 3.84
C VAL A 119 6.67 23.04 4.17
N SER A 120 7.42 22.58 5.17
CA SER A 120 7.27 21.22 5.71
C SER A 120 6.03 21.10 6.59
N VAL A 121 5.21 20.07 6.40
CA VAL A 121 3.99 19.77 7.16
C VAL A 121 4.05 18.35 7.74
N LYS A 122 3.77 18.24 9.04
CA LYS A 122 3.81 16.98 9.81
C LYS A 122 2.46 16.59 10.41
N THR A 123 1.51 17.52 10.48
CA THR A 123 0.18 17.28 11.08
C THR A 123 -0.95 17.83 10.21
N VAL A 124 -2.16 17.34 10.47
CA VAL A 124 -3.40 17.79 9.82
C VAL A 124 -3.65 19.28 10.09
N GLU A 125 -3.35 19.74 11.30
CA GLU A 125 -3.53 21.13 11.73
C GLU A 125 -2.60 22.05 10.93
N GLN A 126 -1.34 21.65 10.74
CA GLN A 126 -0.38 22.41 9.93
C GLN A 126 -0.83 22.49 8.45
N ALA A 127 -1.36 21.41 7.90
CA ALA A 127 -1.93 21.40 6.54
C ALA A 127 -3.10 22.39 6.40
N LYS A 128 -4.02 22.40 7.38
CA LYS A 128 -5.15 23.34 7.43
C LYS A 128 -4.68 24.78 7.51
N VAL A 129 -3.65 25.07 8.30
CA VAL A 129 -3.05 26.41 8.42
C VAL A 129 -2.44 26.85 7.09
N ALA A 130 -1.64 25.99 6.45
CA ALA A 130 -1.02 26.30 5.16
C ALA A 130 -2.07 26.64 4.08
N MET A 131 -3.12 25.83 3.98
CA MET A 131 -4.25 26.08 3.07
C MET A 131 -4.99 27.37 3.37
N LYS A 132 -5.23 27.67 4.67
CA LYS A 132 -5.95 28.87 5.09
C LYS A 132 -5.16 30.14 4.81
N GLN A 133 -3.85 30.12 5.05
CA GLN A 133 -2.99 31.28 4.81
C GLN A 133 -2.84 31.55 3.31
N GLY A 134 -2.76 30.51 2.47
CA GLY A 134 -2.61 30.67 1.02
C GLY A 134 -1.34 31.40 0.60
N LYS A 135 -0.29 31.33 1.43
CA LYS A 135 0.99 32.04 1.23
C LYS A 135 2.13 31.14 0.75
N VAL A 136 1.92 29.84 0.72
CA VAL A 136 2.89 28.84 0.22
C VAL A 136 2.42 28.30 -1.12
N ASP A 137 3.37 27.89 -1.94
CA ASP A 137 3.10 27.39 -3.29
C ASP A 137 3.02 25.86 -3.32
N TYR A 138 3.65 25.18 -2.37
CA TYR A 138 3.56 23.72 -2.18
C TYR A 138 3.94 23.33 -0.74
N VAL A 139 3.73 22.06 -0.37
CA VAL A 139 4.14 21.52 0.94
C VAL A 139 4.92 20.21 0.84
N GLY A 140 5.85 20.01 1.75
CA GLY A 140 6.51 18.72 1.98
C GLY A 140 5.85 17.96 3.13
N VAL A 141 5.25 16.80 2.87
CA VAL A 141 4.52 15.99 3.84
C VAL A 141 5.40 14.87 4.37
N GLY A 142 5.72 14.88 5.66
CA GLY A 142 6.60 13.86 6.25
C GLY A 142 7.01 14.16 7.69
N PRO A 143 7.85 13.29 8.30
CA PRO A 143 8.54 12.16 7.67
C PRO A 143 7.66 10.90 7.54
N CYS A 144 7.60 10.32 6.33
CA CYS A 144 6.80 9.12 6.06
C CYS A 144 7.38 7.85 6.68
N TYR A 145 8.71 7.74 6.77
CA TYR A 145 9.45 6.69 7.47
C TYR A 145 10.59 7.29 8.31
N GLY A 146 11.20 6.45 9.16
CA GLY A 146 12.47 6.78 9.81
C GLY A 146 13.57 7.06 8.77
N THR A 147 14.47 7.99 9.07
CA THR A 147 15.58 8.33 8.18
C THR A 147 16.81 8.73 8.97
N LEU A 148 17.97 8.27 8.52
CA LEU A 148 19.28 8.67 9.07
C LEU A 148 19.72 10.04 8.52
N SER A 149 19.10 10.56 7.46
CA SER A 149 19.48 11.83 6.81
C SER A 149 19.13 13.08 7.64
N LYS A 150 18.36 12.93 8.73
CA LYS A 150 18.11 13.98 9.72
C LYS A 150 18.32 13.39 11.12
N ALA A 151 19.40 13.79 11.77
CA ALA A 151 19.65 13.47 13.18
C ALA A 151 18.41 13.82 14.04
N GLY A 152 17.94 12.86 14.84
CA GLY A 152 16.84 13.06 15.80
C GLY A 152 15.41 12.80 15.30
N ILE A 153 15.22 12.18 14.13
CA ILE A 153 13.92 11.57 13.77
C ILE A 153 13.87 10.18 14.40
N THR A 154 13.27 10.13 15.59
CA THR A 154 12.89 8.91 16.30
C THR A 154 11.59 8.34 15.73
N GLU A 155 11.34 7.04 15.91
CA GLU A 155 10.18 6.31 15.34
C GLU A 155 8.82 6.94 15.70
N ASP A 156 8.72 7.58 16.87
CA ASP A 156 7.53 8.31 17.35
C ASP A 156 7.16 9.54 16.51
N LYS A 157 8.08 10.05 15.68
CA LYS A 157 7.84 11.21 14.80
C LYS A 157 7.45 10.82 13.37
N VAL A 158 7.40 9.54 13.07
CA VAL A 158 7.05 9.01 11.74
C VAL A 158 5.54 8.98 11.58
N ILE A 159 5.02 9.61 10.52
CA ILE A 159 3.58 9.67 10.27
C ILE A 159 3.04 8.44 9.52
N GLY A 160 3.91 7.72 8.79
CA GLY A 160 3.52 6.58 7.96
C GLY A 160 2.58 6.96 6.81
N CYS A 161 2.15 5.95 6.06
CA CYS A 161 1.20 6.13 4.96
C CYS A 161 -0.14 6.71 5.44
N ALA A 162 -0.67 6.18 6.54
CA ALA A 162 -1.97 6.60 7.08
C ALA A 162 -1.97 8.04 7.60
N GLY A 163 -0.88 8.49 8.24
CA GLY A 163 -0.75 9.88 8.67
C GLY A 163 -0.59 10.83 7.48
N ALA A 164 0.24 10.46 6.51
CA ALA A 164 0.40 11.22 5.26
C ALA A 164 -0.94 11.34 4.52
N GLN A 165 -1.74 10.28 4.44
CA GLN A 165 -3.05 10.30 3.80
C GLN A 165 -4.00 11.36 4.37
N LYS A 166 -4.07 11.45 5.71
CA LYS A 166 -4.90 12.45 6.40
C LYS A 166 -4.46 13.87 6.09
N ILE A 167 -3.15 14.09 5.99
CA ILE A 167 -2.57 15.39 5.64
C ILE A 167 -2.88 15.73 4.18
N VAL A 168 -2.63 14.80 3.25
CA VAL A 168 -2.89 14.98 1.80
C VAL A 168 -4.35 15.32 1.53
N ALA A 169 -5.29 14.69 2.25
CA ALA A 169 -6.72 14.99 2.13
C ALA A 169 -7.06 16.47 2.40
N GLU A 170 -6.38 17.10 3.36
CA GLU A 170 -6.65 18.49 3.77
C GLU A 170 -6.07 19.54 2.82
N LEU A 171 -5.12 19.13 1.97
CA LEU A 171 -4.45 19.99 0.99
C LEU A 171 -5.27 20.22 -0.29
N LYS A 172 -6.53 19.78 -0.29
CA LYS A 172 -7.52 20.11 -1.32
C LYS A 172 -8.86 20.41 -0.68
N LYS A 173 -9.38 21.60 -0.93
CA LYS A 173 -10.71 22.05 -0.46
C LYS A 173 -11.42 22.77 -1.59
N GLN A 174 -12.58 22.24 -1.99
CA GLN A 174 -13.35 22.76 -3.13
C GLN A 174 -12.43 22.84 -4.36
N GLU A 175 -12.33 24.01 -5.00
CA GLU A 175 -11.50 24.24 -6.18
C GLU A 175 -10.03 24.54 -5.85
N LYS A 176 -9.69 24.82 -4.58
CA LYS A 176 -8.32 25.11 -4.17
C LYS A 176 -7.57 23.83 -3.84
N ARG A 177 -6.44 23.62 -4.51
CA ARG A 177 -5.49 22.54 -4.24
C ARG A 177 -4.09 23.12 -4.06
N LEU A 178 -3.42 22.70 -3.00
CA LEU A 178 -2.02 23.01 -2.76
C LEU A 178 -1.18 21.78 -3.12
N PRO A 179 -0.25 21.88 -4.09
CA PRO A 179 0.63 20.79 -4.46
C PRO A 179 1.41 20.25 -3.25
N CYS A 180 1.68 18.95 -3.24
CA CYS A 180 2.42 18.32 -2.16
C CYS A 180 3.33 17.18 -2.60
N VAL A 181 4.49 17.09 -1.96
CA VAL A 181 5.43 15.98 -2.10
C VAL A 181 5.52 15.21 -0.80
N LEU A 182 5.69 13.90 -0.88
CA LEU A 182 5.98 13.07 0.27
C LEU A 182 7.49 13.10 0.56
N ILE A 183 7.90 13.13 1.83
CA ILE A 183 9.32 13.13 2.21
C ILE A 183 9.57 12.28 3.46
N GLY A 184 10.81 11.81 3.62
CA GLY A 184 11.30 11.12 4.81
C GLY A 184 11.35 9.60 4.62
N GLY A 185 12.57 9.07 4.47
CA GLY A 185 12.84 7.63 4.30
C GLY A 185 12.30 7.02 3.00
N LEU A 186 12.04 7.86 1.99
CA LEU A 186 11.59 7.42 0.67
C LEU A 186 12.76 6.92 -0.18
N ASN A 187 12.57 5.76 -0.81
CA ASN A 187 13.49 5.11 -1.72
C ASN A 187 12.72 4.20 -2.70
N GLN A 188 13.42 3.47 -3.55
CA GLN A 188 12.85 2.58 -4.57
C GLN A 188 11.94 1.49 -3.98
N LYS A 189 12.16 1.09 -2.72
CA LYS A 189 11.35 0.09 -2.02
C LYS A 189 10.09 0.69 -1.39
N THR A 190 10.14 1.94 -0.93
CA THR A 190 9.04 2.56 -0.15
C THR A 190 8.18 3.52 -0.96
N ALA A 191 8.71 4.12 -2.04
CA ALA A 191 8.04 5.18 -2.80
C ALA A 191 6.65 4.77 -3.32
N ALA A 192 6.54 3.60 -3.96
CA ALA A 192 5.28 3.12 -4.52
C ALA A 192 4.19 2.95 -3.45
N ARG A 193 4.52 2.26 -2.35
CA ARG A 193 3.61 2.04 -1.21
C ARG A 193 3.15 3.36 -0.61
N THR A 194 4.06 4.32 -0.48
CA THR A 194 3.76 5.62 0.16
C THR A 194 2.90 6.51 -0.70
N LEU A 195 3.21 6.63 -2.00
CA LEU A 195 2.40 7.39 -2.96
C LEU A 195 0.96 6.87 -2.97
N PHE A 196 0.81 5.54 -3.07
CA PHE A 196 -0.50 4.90 -3.05
C PHE A 196 -1.20 5.09 -1.69
N GLY A 197 -0.49 4.83 -0.59
CA GLY A 197 -1.02 4.91 0.77
C GLY A 197 -1.43 6.30 1.21
N ALA A 198 -0.68 7.32 0.80
CA ALA A 198 -0.97 8.71 1.11
C ALA A 198 -2.07 9.32 0.22
N THR A 199 -2.53 8.60 -0.81
CA THR A 199 -3.62 9.10 -1.66
C THR A 199 -4.96 8.94 -0.90
N SER A 200 -5.77 10.00 -0.89
CA SER A 200 -7.02 10.15 -0.13
C SER A 200 -8.21 10.44 -1.05
N ALA A 201 -9.45 10.11 -0.66
CA ALA A 201 -10.63 10.11 -1.57
C ALA A 201 -10.75 11.36 -2.46
N VAL A 202 -10.26 12.50 -1.96
CA VAL A 202 -10.33 13.80 -2.61
C VAL A 202 -9.02 14.24 -3.28
N ASN A 203 -7.85 13.74 -2.85
CA ASN A 203 -6.55 14.27 -3.24
C ASN A 203 -5.42 13.23 -3.24
N ALA A 204 -4.42 13.44 -4.10
CA ALA A 204 -3.22 12.62 -4.25
C ALA A 204 -1.94 13.49 -4.15
N PRO A 205 -0.80 12.92 -3.73
CA PRO A 205 0.50 13.60 -3.80
C PRO A 205 0.96 13.81 -5.24
N ASP A 206 1.72 14.89 -5.49
CA ASP A 206 2.27 15.24 -6.81
C ASP A 206 3.59 14.53 -7.13
N GLY A 207 4.27 14.04 -6.09
CA GLY A 207 5.51 13.28 -6.22
C GLY A 207 6.18 13.02 -4.89
N ILE A 208 7.48 12.77 -4.95
CA ILE A 208 8.31 12.43 -3.78
C ILE A 208 9.53 13.34 -3.70
N ALA A 209 9.96 13.63 -2.47
CA ALA A 209 11.24 14.24 -2.18
C ALA A 209 12.18 13.23 -1.52
N VAL A 210 13.40 13.16 -2.03
CA VAL A 210 14.42 12.17 -1.64
C VAL A 210 15.78 12.82 -1.40
N ILE A 211 16.56 12.21 -0.49
CA ILE A 211 17.95 12.61 -0.22
C ILE A 211 18.87 11.43 -0.52
N SER A 212 19.01 10.51 0.44
CA SER A 212 19.97 9.40 0.39
C SER A 212 19.71 8.40 -0.73
N ALA A 213 18.47 8.28 -1.21
CA ALA A 213 18.10 7.34 -2.27
C ALA A 213 18.73 7.68 -3.62
N ILE A 214 19.16 8.93 -3.82
CA ILE A 214 19.90 9.39 -5.01
C ILE A 214 21.33 9.76 -4.60
N VAL A 215 21.49 10.66 -3.62
CA VAL A 215 22.81 11.20 -3.23
C VAL A 215 23.75 10.12 -2.67
N GLY A 216 23.21 9.10 -2.00
CA GLY A 216 23.99 8.02 -1.41
C GLY A 216 24.45 6.95 -2.40
N ARG A 217 24.25 7.15 -3.70
CA ARG A 217 24.58 6.18 -4.75
C ARG A 217 25.67 6.73 -5.66
N THR A 218 26.54 5.85 -6.12
CA THR A 218 27.58 6.17 -7.12
C THR A 218 26.98 6.32 -8.53
N ASP A 219 25.80 5.75 -8.77
CA ASP A 219 25.02 5.79 -10.01
C ASP A 219 23.74 6.63 -9.83
N SER A 220 23.91 7.92 -9.52
CA SER A 220 22.79 8.82 -9.16
C SER A 220 21.75 9.01 -10.27
N ASP A 221 22.13 8.88 -11.53
CA ASP A 221 21.25 8.90 -12.71
C ASP A 221 20.32 7.68 -12.76
N VAL A 222 20.88 6.47 -12.54
CA VAL A 222 20.12 5.21 -12.47
C VAL A 222 19.14 5.28 -11.31
N ALA A 223 19.61 5.74 -10.14
CA ALA A 223 18.78 5.91 -8.95
C ALA A 223 17.60 6.86 -9.18
N ALA A 224 17.84 7.99 -9.85
CA ALA A 224 16.81 8.96 -10.22
C ALA A 224 15.81 8.35 -11.19
N LYS A 225 16.28 7.60 -12.20
CA LYS A 225 15.43 6.92 -13.18
C LYS A 225 14.49 5.90 -12.51
N GLU A 226 15.01 5.05 -11.63
CA GLU A 226 14.21 4.05 -10.91
C GLU A 226 13.05 4.71 -10.13
N LEU A 227 13.31 5.85 -9.49
CA LEU A 227 12.28 6.61 -8.76
C LEU A 227 11.30 7.30 -9.71
N ALA A 228 11.79 7.90 -10.80
CA ALA A 228 10.95 8.52 -11.82
C ALA A 228 9.99 7.50 -12.47
N ASP A 229 10.46 6.28 -12.75
CA ASP A 229 9.62 5.20 -13.27
C ASP A 229 8.48 4.85 -12.29
N VAL A 230 8.77 4.79 -10.99
CA VAL A 230 7.76 4.53 -9.94
C VAL A 230 6.72 5.66 -9.89
N VAL A 231 7.17 6.92 -9.86
CA VAL A 231 6.28 8.09 -9.80
C VAL A 231 5.46 8.23 -11.09
N GLY A 232 6.07 7.99 -12.25
CA GLY A 232 5.42 8.03 -13.55
C GLY A 232 4.29 7.01 -13.68
N LYS A 233 4.55 5.75 -13.26
CA LYS A 233 3.51 4.71 -13.19
C LYS A 233 2.37 5.09 -12.24
N PHE A 234 2.69 5.66 -11.08
CA PHE A 234 1.69 6.16 -10.14
C PHE A 234 0.82 7.27 -10.76
N LYS A 235 1.44 8.30 -11.35
CA LYS A 235 0.72 9.43 -11.98
C LYS A 235 -0.15 8.95 -13.15
N ALA A 236 0.34 8.03 -13.99
CA ALA A 236 -0.44 7.43 -15.06
C ALA A 236 -1.69 6.72 -14.52
N GLY A 237 -1.57 5.96 -13.43
CA GLY A 237 -2.70 5.32 -12.76
C GLY A 237 -3.73 6.31 -12.20
N VAL A 238 -3.26 7.43 -11.62
CA VAL A 238 -4.15 8.51 -11.14
C VAL A 238 -4.90 9.17 -12.31
N ILE A 239 -4.23 9.48 -13.43
CA ILE A 239 -4.84 10.12 -14.60
C ILE A 239 -5.85 9.19 -15.30
N ALA A 240 -5.51 7.91 -15.48
CA ALA A 240 -6.44 6.94 -16.08
C ALA A 240 -7.76 6.84 -15.28
N SER A 241 -7.70 7.06 -13.96
CA SER A 241 -8.89 7.07 -13.11
C SER A 241 -9.77 8.33 -13.22
N THR A 242 -9.29 9.45 -13.77
CA THR A 242 -10.04 10.72 -13.85
C THR A 242 -10.83 10.91 -15.16
N GLY A 243 -10.71 10.00 -16.14
CA GLY A 243 -11.31 10.12 -17.47
C GLY A 243 -12.82 9.82 -17.59
N SER A 244 -13.56 9.64 -16.49
CA SER A 244 -15.01 9.39 -16.51
C SER A 244 -15.72 10.20 -15.43
N SER A 245 -16.59 11.12 -15.86
CA SER A 245 -17.44 12.06 -15.09
C SER A 245 -16.83 13.41 -14.66
N SER A 246 -17.52 14.47 -15.08
CA SER A 246 -17.33 15.85 -14.65
C SER A 246 -17.74 16.04 -13.18
N ASN A 247 -16.94 16.84 -12.45
CA ASN A 247 -17.18 17.34 -11.09
C ASN A 247 -17.04 16.39 -9.88
N GLY A 248 -16.23 15.36 -9.99
CA GLY A 248 -15.69 14.62 -8.84
C GLY A 248 -14.46 13.85 -9.28
N VAL A 249 -13.40 13.81 -8.47
CA VAL A 249 -12.21 13.03 -8.81
C VAL A 249 -12.63 11.58 -8.99
N ALA A 250 -12.65 11.09 -10.22
CA ALA A 250 -12.90 9.68 -10.47
C ALA A 250 -11.73 8.84 -9.91
N SER A 251 -12.10 7.68 -9.39
CA SER A 251 -11.57 7.16 -8.15
C SER A 251 -10.23 6.42 -8.31
N SER A 252 -9.12 7.06 -7.91
CA SER A 252 -7.87 6.35 -7.56
C SER A 252 -7.98 5.46 -6.31
N PHE A 253 -9.22 5.28 -5.79
CA PHE A 253 -9.64 4.41 -4.68
C PHE A 253 -10.35 3.15 -5.18
N ALA A 254 -10.66 3.09 -6.48
CA ALA A 254 -11.30 1.93 -7.03
C ALA A 254 -10.21 0.86 -7.22
N LEU A 255 -10.46 -0.32 -6.64
CA LEU A 255 -9.98 -1.54 -7.27
C LEU A 255 -10.37 -1.47 -8.76
N PRO A 256 -9.55 -2.02 -9.68
CA PRO A 256 -9.77 -1.91 -11.12
C PRO A 256 -11.26 -2.09 -11.38
N PRO A 257 -11.92 -1.18 -12.12
CA PRO A 257 -13.32 -1.35 -12.42
C PRO A 257 -13.44 -2.75 -13.02
N SER A 258 -14.25 -3.58 -12.37
CA SER A 258 -14.92 -4.68 -13.05
C SER A 258 -15.24 -4.17 -14.45
N THR A 259 -14.65 -4.78 -15.48
CA THR A 259 -14.85 -4.40 -16.87
C THR A 259 -16.31 -4.02 -17.11
N ALA A 260 -16.49 -2.90 -17.81
CA ALA A 260 -17.72 -2.14 -17.93
C ALA A 260 -19.02 -2.97 -18.01
N GLN A 261 -20.05 -2.45 -17.31
CA GLN A 261 -21.44 -2.34 -17.78
C GLN A 261 -22.42 -3.52 -17.72
N ALA A 262 -22.26 -4.48 -16.80
CA ALA A 262 -23.39 -5.29 -16.33
C ALA A 262 -23.45 -5.29 -14.80
N LYS A 263 -24.64 -5.09 -14.24
CA LYS A 263 -24.91 -5.28 -12.82
C LYS A 263 -24.63 -6.75 -12.51
N LYS A 264 -23.47 -7.05 -11.91
CA LYS A 264 -23.11 -8.41 -11.49
C LYS A 264 -24.10 -8.85 -10.42
N ASP A 265 -24.92 -9.83 -10.75
CA ASP A 265 -25.84 -10.45 -9.81
C ASP A 265 -25.18 -11.69 -9.16
N VAL A 266 -25.92 -12.33 -8.25
CA VAL A 266 -25.46 -13.51 -7.53
C VAL A 266 -25.08 -14.65 -8.47
N GLU A 267 -25.85 -14.88 -9.53
CA GLU A 267 -25.58 -15.97 -10.48
C GLU A 267 -24.32 -15.70 -11.31
N TRP A 268 -24.08 -14.45 -11.69
CA TRP A 268 -22.81 -14.07 -12.30
C TRP A 268 -21.62 -14.41 -11.41
N TYR A 269 -21.69 -14.08 -10.11
CA TYR A 269 -20.61 -14.41 -9.17
C TYR A 269 -20.43 -15.92 -9.03
N LYS A 270 -21.51 -16.70 -8.90
CA LYS A 270 -21.41 -18.17 -8.85
C LYS A 270 -20.72 -18.74 -10.07
N SER A 271 -21.10 -18.30 -11.28
CA SER A 271 -20.45 -18.73 -12.53
C SER A 271 -18.98 -18.32 -12.60
N ALA A 272 -18.64 -17.08 -12.21
CA ALA A 272 -17.26 -16.60 -12.22
C ALA A 272 -16.38 -17.40 -11.24
N ILE A 273 -16.90 -17.69 -10.05
CA ILE A 273 -16.24 -18.50 -9.01
C ILE A 273 -16.05 -19.94 -9.49
N ALA A 274 -17.10 -20.54 -10.07
CA ALA A 274 -17.06 -21.90 -10.61
C ALA A 274 -16.01 -22.04 -11.72
N ASN A 275 -15.98 -21.09 -12.66
CA ASN A 275 -14.98 -21.05 -13.74
C ASN A 275 -13.57 -20.89 -13.20
N LEU A 276 -13.37 -19.99 -12.22
CA LEU A 276 -12.05 -19.80 -11.60
C LEU A 276 -11.61 -21.04 -10.83
N LEU A 277 -12.51 -21.72 -10.14
CA LEU A 277 -12.22 -22.96 -9.44
C LEU A 277 -11.79 -24.07 -10.40
N SER A 278 -12.50 -24.27 -11.51
CA SER A 278 -12.10 -25.21 -12.56
C SER A 278 -10.71 -24.88 -13.12
N PHE A 279 -10.48 -23.62 -13.48
CA PHE A 279 -9.16 -23.17 -13.93
C PHE A 279 -8.06 -23.45 -12.88
N HIS A 280 -8.31 -23.15 -11.61
CA HIS A 280 -7.35 -23.38 -10.53
C HIS A 280 -6.97 -24.87 -10.37
N ARG A 281 -7.93 -25.78 -10.59
CA ARG A 281 -7.69 -27.22 -10.52
C ARG A 281 -6.98 -27.78 -11.76
N GLU A 282 -7.22 -27.20 -12.92
CA GLU A 282 -6.78 -27.73 -14.23
C GLU A 282 -5.56 -27.00 -14.82
N ALA A 283 -5.13 -25.88 -14.23
CA ALA A 283 -4.08 -25.03 -14.80
C ALA A 283 -2.75 -25.78 -15.01
N SER A 284 -2.26 -25.73 -16.25
CA SER A 284 -0.97 -26.31 -16.66
C SER A 284 0.25 -25.55 -16.11
N GLN A 285 0.05 -24.37 -15.52
CA GLN A 285 1.10 -23.54 -14.90
C GLN A 285 1.57 -24.09 -13.54
N GLY A 286 0.96 -25.18 -13.06
CA GLY A 286 1.25 -25.77 -11.76
C GLY A 286 0.56 -25.06 -10.59
N PRO A 287 0.59 -25.65 -9.39
CA PRO A 287 -0.06 -25.10 -8.22
C PRO A 287 0.62 -23.79 -7.77
N PRO A 288 -0.13 -22.72 -7.42
CA PRO A 288 0.46 -21.49 -6.93
C PRO A 288 1.17 -21.70 -5.59
N LEU A 289 2.28 -21.01 -5.38
CA LEU A 289 3.05 -21.05 -4.13
C LEU A 289 2.43 -20.12 -3.07
N ILE A 290 1.97 -20.68 -1.96
CA ILE A 290 1.41 -19.91 -0.85
C ILE A 290 2.42 -19.83 0.28
N GLN A 291 3.19 -18.73 0.29
CA GLN A 291 4.08 -18.42 1.40
C GLN A 291 3.24 -17.98 2.59
N THR A 292 3.37 -18.68 3.71
CA THR A 292 2.58 -18.40 4.91
C THR A 292 3.51 -18.17 6.09
N ILE A 293 3.54 -16.94 6.58
CA ILE A 293 4.20 -16.59 7.84
C ILE A 293 3.11 -16.62 8.90
N THR A 294 3.06 -17.68 9.70
CA THR A 294 1.97 -17.93 10.65
C THR A 294 2.47 -18.51 11.97
N SER A 295 1.54 -18.72 12.90
CA SER A 295 1.82 -19.43 14.15
C SER A 295 2.17 -20.90 13.95
N HIS A 296 3.02 -21.42 14.83
CA HIS A 296 3.32 -22.85 14.90
C HIS A 296 2.08 -23.71 15.20
N VAL A 297 1.04 -23.13 15.80
CA VAL A 297 -0.23 -23.82 16.11
C VAL A 297 -1.06 -24.09 14.85
N SER A 298 -1.01 -23.19 13.87
CA SER A 298 -1.84 -23.26 12.66
C SER A 298 -1.08 -23.68 11.39
N SER A 299 0.24 -23.83 11.44
CA SER A 299 1.08 -24.10 10.26
C SER A 299 0.71 -25.41 9.55
N THR A 300 0.58 -26.52 10.27
CA THR A 300 0.22 -27.83 9.69
C THR A 300 -1.16 -27.81 9.04
N MET A 301 -2.17 -27.26 9.72
CA MET A 301 -3.51 -27.14 9.15
C MET A 301 -3.53 -26.25 7.91
N SER A 302 -2.80 -25.14 7.95
CA SER A 302 -2.65 -24.20 6.83
C SER A 302 -1.99 -24.88 5.63
N ALA A 303 -0.92 -25.65 5.85
CA ALA A 303 -0.25 -26.42 4.80
C ALA A 303 -1.19 -27.46 4.16
N ASN A 304 -1.90 -28.23 4.99
CA ASN A 304 -2.78 -29.28 4.50
C ASN A 304 -3.97 -28.71 3.71
N LEU A 305 -4.58 -27.60 4.16
CA LEU A 305 -5.67 -26.98 3.40
C LEU A 305 -5.17 -26.30 2.12
N ALA A 306 -3.94 -25.77 2.08
CA ALA A 306 -3.33 -25.30 0.82
C ALA A 306 -3.21 -26.45 -0.20
N LEU A 307 -2.68 -27.59 0.24
CA LEU A 307 -2.53 -28.79 -0.61
C LEU A 307 -3.89 -29.32 -1.07
N ALA A 308 -4.84 -29.47 -0.15
CA ALA A 308 -6.21 -29.88 -0.47
C ALA A 308 -6.86 -28.92 -1.47
N PHE A 309 -6.53 -27.63 -1.42
CA PHE A 309 -6.99 -26.63 -2.38
C PHE A 309 -5.99 -26.38 -3.53
N SER A 310 -5.34 -27.43 -4.04
CA SER A 310 -4.49 -27.43 -5.25
C SER A 310 -3.40 -26.35 -5.26
N SER A 311 -2.80 -26.07 -4.11
CA SER A 311 -1.73 -25.08 -3.96
C SER A 311 -0.49 -25.68 -3.30
N SER A 312 0.66 -25.04 -3.47
CA SER A 312 1.93 -25.46 -2.88
C SER A 312 2.26 -24.60 -1.66
N PRO A 313 2.20 -25.11 -0.42
CA PRO A 313 2.51 -24.32 0.77
C PRO A 313 4.01 -24.19 1.02
N ILE A 314 4.44 -23.03 1.50
CA ILE A 314 5.75 -22.87 2.15
C ILE A 314 5.59 -22.05 3.44
N MET A 315 6.04 -22.61 4.57
CA MET A 315 5.82 -22.05 5.92
C MET A 315 7.05 -21.28 6.43
N SER A 316 7.64 -20.45 5.57
CA SER A 316 8.88 -19.77 5.89
C SER A 316 8.70 -18.31 6.27
N HIS A 317 9.36 -17.95 7.37
CA HIS A 317 9.44 -16.62 7.95
C HIS A 317 10.84 -16.00 7.83
N GLU A 318 11.77 -16.65 7.13
CA GLU A 318 13.15 -16.19 7.00
C GLU A 318 13.25 -15.01 6.04
N ALA A 319 13.76 -13.87 6.53
CA ALA A 319 13.90 -12.65 5.74
C ALA A 319 14.86 -12.83 4.55
N ALA A 320 15.85 -13.72 4.68
CA ALA A 320 16.89 -13.95 3.67
C ALA A 320 16.34 -14.53 2.35
N GLU A 321 15.31 -15.38 2.41
CA GLU A 321 14.72 -16.03 1.22
C GLU A 321 13.47 -15.32 0.70
N ALA A 322 12.98 -14.30 1.41
CA ALA A 322 11.77 -13.55 1.06
C ALA A 322 11.81 -12.97 -0.36
N ALA A 323 12.99 -12.55 -0.82
CA ALA A 323 13.17 -12.05 -2.19
C ALA A 323 12.94 -13.16 -3.23
N ASP A 324 13.54 -14.33 -3.05
CA ASP A 324 13.43 -15.46 -3.98
C ASP A 324 12.01 -16.01 -4.00
N LEU A 325 11.41 -16.21 -2.82
CA LEU A 325 10.03 -16.68 -2.70
C LEU A 325 9.04 -15.72 -3.34
N SER A 326 9.29 -14.41 -3.29
CA SER A 326 8.40 -13.42 -3.90
C SER A 326 8.35 -13.47 -5.43
N LEU A 327 9.34 -14.07 -6.10
CA LEU A 327 9.37 -14.22 -7.57
C LEU A 327 8.45 -15.34 -8.07
N ALA A 328 8.22 -16.37 -7.24
CA ALA A 328 7.32 -17.46 -7.58
C ALA A 328 5.88 -16.95 -7.71
N ILE A 329 5.13 -17.50 -8.66
CA ILE A 329 3.70 -17.22 -8.80
C ILE A 329 2.96 -17.73 -7.57
N GLY A 330 2.12 -16.89 -6.96
CA GLY A 330 1.31 -17.30 -5.81
C GLY A 330 0.86 -16.15 -4.94
N ALA A 331 0.77 -16.36 -3.63
CA ALA A 331 0.35 -15.35 -2.65
C ALA A 331 1.20 -15.41 -1.38
N LEU A 332 1.22 -14.31 -0.63
CA LEU A 332 1.80 -14.21 0.70
C LEU A 332 0.68 -14.07 1.74
N VAL A 333 0.72 -14.89 2.79
CA VAL A 333 -0.19 -14.82 3.93
C VAL A 333 0.63 -14.42 5.17
N LEU A 334 0.32 -13.25 5.72
CA LEU A 334 0.90 -12.73 6.95
C LEU A 334 -0.10 -12.93 8.08
N ASN A 335 0.20 -13.84 9.00
CA ASN A 335 -0.62 -14.14 10.16
C ASN A 335 0.16 -13.85 11.44
N ILE A 336 -0.33 -12.92 12.26
CA ILE A 336 0.37 -12.44 13.45
C ILE A 336 0.09 -13.28 14.71
N GLY A 337 -0.41 -14.52 14.56
CA GLY A 337 -0.84 -15.36 15.68
C GLY A 337 0.23 -15.52 16.76
N THR A 338 1.47 -15.81 16.37
CA THR A 338 2.63 -15.79 17.28
C THR A 338 3.75 -14.96 16.66
N ILE A 339 4.22 -13.95 17.39
CA ILE A 339 5.15 -12.94 16.89
C ILE A 339 6.47 -13.10 17.64
N SER A 340 7.50 -13.58 16.96
CA SER A 340 8.91 -13.48 17.36
C SER A 340 9.60 -12.34 16.61
N PRO A 341 10.75 -11.83 17.09
CA PRO A 341 11.53 -10.83 16.36
C PRO A 341 11.87 -11.26 14.92
N ALA A 342 12.32 -12.50 14.73
CA ALA A 342 12.63 -13.06 13.41
C ALA A 342 11.39 -13.12 12.52
N SER A 343 10.24 -13.57 13.04
CA SER A 343 9.00 -13.63 12.26
C SER A 343 8.51 -12.23 11.87
N LEU A 344 8.66 -11.23 12.75
CA LEU A 344 8.24 -9.86 12.48
C LEU A 344 9.10 -9.24 11.37
N GLU A 345 10.41 -9.42 11.46
CA GLU A 345 11.34 -9.01 10.39
C GLU A 345 10.99 -9.70 9.07
N GLY A 346 10.78 -11.02 9.10
CA GLY A 346 10.30 -11.81 7.98
C GLY A 346 9.03 -11.27 7.34
N MET A 347 8.01 -10.91 8.14
CA MET A 347 6.76 -10.33 7.65
C MET A 347 7.00 -9.00 6.92
N HIS A 348 7.85 -8.13 7.46
CA HIS A 348 8.17 -6.84 6.83
C HIS A 348 8.92 -7.00 5.51
N VAL A 349 9.93 -7.87 5.48
CA VAL A 349 10.74 -8.10 4.27
C VAL A 349 9.93 -8.84 3.21
N ALA A 350 9.22 -9.90 3.58
CA ALA A 350 8.34 -10.66 2.68
C ALA A 350 7.23 -9.78 2.10
N GLY A 351 6.58 -8.95 2.93
CA GLY A 351 5.55 -8.02 2.45
C GLY A 351 6.10 -7.01 1.44
N THR A 352 7.29 -6.47 1.70
CA THR A 352 7.98 -5.55 0.77
C THR A 352 8.33 -6.24 -0.55
N CYS A 353 8.91 -7.44 -0.49
CA CYS A 353 9.26 -8.21 -1.68
C CYS A 353 8.02 -8.65 -2.47
N ALA A 354 6.95 -9.07 -1.79
CA ALA A 354 5.67 -9.40 -2.41
C ALA A 354 5.09 -8.19 -3.16
N ASN A 355 5.07 -7.00 -2.56
CA ASN A 355 4.62 -5.78 -3.24
C ASN A 355 5.48 -5.40 -4.45
N ARG A 356 6.81 -5.52 -4.35
CA ARG A 356 7.72 -5.26 -5.47
C ARG A 356 7.44 -6.17 -6.67
N ASN A 357 7.11 -7.43 -6.37
CA ASN A 357 6.77 -8.43 -7.38
C ASN A 357 5.26 -8.57 -7.57
N LEU A 358 4.44 -7.62 -7.10
CA LEU A 358 3.00 -7.56 -7.33
C LEU A 358 2.23 -8.84 -6.93
N LYS A 359 2.77 -9.56 -5.95
CA LYS A 359 2.19 -10.75 -5.35
C LYS A 359 1.07 -10.37 -4.37
N PRO A 360 -0.13 -10.98 -4.46
CA PRO A 360 -1.19 -10.77 -3.51
C PRO A 360 -0.75 -11.03 -2.06
N VAL A 361 -1.14 -10.13 -1.15
CA VAL A 361 -0.83 -10.25 0.28
C VAL A 361 -2.14 -10.32 1.08
N VAL A 362 -2.31 -11.39 1.85
CA VAL A 362 -3.37 -11.54 2.85
C VAL A 362 -2.80 -11.21 4.23
N LEU A 363 -3.43 -10.27 4.96
CA LEU A 363 -3.10 -10.01 6.36
C LEU A 363 -4.21 -10.58 7.26
N ASP A 364 -3.81 -11.45 8.18
CA ASP A 364 -4.64 -12.02 9.24
C ASP A 364 -4.12 -11.51 10.60
N PRO A 365 -4.70 -10.41 11.13
CA PRO A 365 -4.25 -9.70 12.31
C PRO A 365 -4.77 -10.41 13.57
N VAL A 366 -4.50 -11.71 13.73
CA VAL A 366 -4.99 -12.54 14.85
C VAL A 366 -4.74 -11.85 16.18
N GLY A 367 -5.81 -11.57 16.92
CA GLY A 367 -5.75 -10.86 18.20
C GLY A 367 -5.20 -9.43 18.09
N GLY A 368 -5.25 -8.79 16.92
CA GLY A 368 -4.65 -7.48 16.63
C GLY A 368 -5.11 -6.36 17.55
N GLY A 369 -6.29 -6.50 18.17
CA GLY A 369 -6.81 -5.57 19.18
C GLY A 369 -6.51 -5.93 20.63
N ALA A 370 -5.91 -7.09 20.91
CA ALA A 370 -5.77 -7.63 22.26
C ALA A 370 -4.71 -6.92 23.11
N THR A 371 -3.61 -6.48 22.50
CA THR A 371 -2.50 -5.79 23.19
C THR A 371 -1.99 -4.62 22.35
N GLN A 372 -1.35 -3.64 23.01
CA GLN A 372 -0.74 -2.52 22.30
C GLN A 372 0.35 -2.98 21.33
N PHE A 373 1.18 -3.94 21.75
CA PHE A 373 2.18 -4.58 20.89
C PHE A 373 1.58 -5.12 19.58
N ARG A 374 0.47 -5.88 19.65
CA ARG A 374 -0.20 -6.40 18.44
C ARG A 374 -0.76 -5.29 17.56
N LYS A 375 -1.34 -4.24 18.16
CA LYS A 375 -1.84 -3.05 17.42
C LYS A 375 -0.70 -2.36 16.66
N ASP A 376 0.46 -2.22 17.29
CA ASP A 376 1.63 -1.57 16.69
C ASP A 376 2.23 -2.42 15.56
N VAL A 377 2.28 -3.75 15.72
CA VAL A 377 2.68 -4.68 14.65
C VAL A 377 1.75 -4.57 13.45
N VAL A 378 0.42 -4.63 13.65
CA VAL A 378 -0.54 -4.48 12.54
C VAL A 378 -0.37 -3.14 11.82
N ARG A 379 -0.20 -2.06 12.58
CA ARG A 379 0.05 -0.72 12.02
C ARG A 379 1.35 -0.68 11.22
N GLY A 380 2.42 -1.29 11.73
CA GLY A 380 3.71 -1.41 11.06
C GLY A 380 3.59 -2.14 9.72
N LEU A 381 2.93 -3.30 9.72
CA LEU A 381 2.71 -4.08 8.50
C LEU A 381 1.87 -3.34 7.48
N LEU A 382 0.74 -2.73 7.88
CA LEU A 382 -0.09 -1.93 6.98
C LEU A 382 0.68 -0.71 6.41
N ASN A 383 1.60 -0.12 7.17
CA ASN A 383 2.44 0.99 6.69
C ASN A 383 3.54 0.54 5.72
N ALA A 384 4.10 -0.66 5.92
CA ALA A 384 5.20 -1.19 5.12
C ALA A 384 4.71 -1.95 3.88
N THR A 385 3.52 -2.53 3.93
CA THR A 385 2.99 -3.45 2.93
C THR A 385 1.59 -3.04 2.50
N GLN A 386 1.38 -3.00 1.18
CA GLN A 386 0.08 -2.90 0.59
C GLN A 386 -0.56 -4.28 0.62
N VAL A 387 -1.50 -4.43 1.55
CA VAL A 387 -2.29 -5.64 1.71
C VAL A 387 -3.33 -5.70 0.58
N THR A 388 -3.49 -6.88 -0.01
CA THR A 388 -4.54 -7.15 -1.00
C THR A 388 -5.85 -7.49 -0.32
N LEU A 389 -5.81 -8.29 0.75
CA LEU A 389 -6.97 -8.64 1.55
C LEU A 389 -6.66 -8.62 3.05
N LEU A 390 -7.45 -7.86 3.81
CA LEU A 390 -7.44 -7.87 5.27
C LEU A 390 -8.57 -8.79 5.77
N LYS A 391 -8.20 -9.93 6.36
CA LYS A 391 -9.14 -10.88 6.96
C LYS A 391 -9.19 -10.64 8.47
N GLY A 392 -10.35 -10.67 9.10
CA GLY A 392 -10.42 -10.68 10.56
C GLY A 392 -11.82 -10.94 11.08
N ASN A 393 -11.92 -11.22 12.38
CA ASN A 393 -13.21 -11.22 13.06
C ASN A 393 -13.66 -9.78 13.41
N ALA A 394 -14.87 -9.66 13.96
CA ALA A 394 -15.48 -8.38 14.33
C ALA A 394 -14.60 -7.53 15.25
N ALA A 395 -13.98 -8.13 16.27
CA ALA A 395 -13.17 -7.41 17.25
C ALA A 395 -11.84 -6.92 16.64
N GLU A 396 -11.21 -7.75 15.81
CA GLU A 396 -9.96 -7.42 15.12
C GLU A 396 -10.16 -6.27 14.13
N LEU A 397 -11.16 -6.37 13.25
CA LEU A 397 -11.42 -5.33 12.25
C LEU A 397 -11.92 -4.02 12.90
N ALA A 398 -12.74 -4.09 13.95
CA ALA A 398 -13.15 -2.90 14.70
C ALA A 398 -11.95 -2.21 15.37
N SER A 399 -10.99 -2.98 15.90
CA SER A 399 -9.75 -2.41 16.46
C SER A 399 -8.91 -1.69 15.40
N ILE A 400 -8.75 -2.28 14.22
CA ILE A 400 -7.98 -1.67 13.12
C ILE A 400 -8.70 -0.42 12.59
N ALA A 401 -10.03 -0.44 12.54
CA ALA A 401 -10.84 0.71 12.18
C ALA A 401 -10.85 1.83 13.23
N GLY A 402 -10.28 1.62 14.42
CA GLY A 402 -10.34 2.57 15.54
C GLY A 402 -11.74 2.72 16.13
N LYS A 403 -12.59 1.70 15.98
CA LYS A 403 -13.99 1.62 16.46
C LYS A 403 -14.13 0.59 17.59
N SER A 404 -13.11 0.45 18.45
CA SER A 404 -13.08 -0.56 19.52
C SER A 404 -14.28 -0.48 20.46
N ASP A 405 -14.86 0.71 20.66
CA ASP A 405 -16.02 0.93 21.54
C ASP A 405 -17.32 0.27 21.03
N GLN A 406 -17.34 -0.17 19.76
CA GLN A 406 -18.50 -0.79 19.12
C GLN A 406 -18.55 -2.32 19.29
N VAL A 407 -17.51 -2.95 19.86
CA VAL A 407 -17.41 -4.40 20.04
C VAL A 407 -16.86 -4.74 21.43
N LYS A 408 -17.62 -5.49 22.24
CA LYS A 408 -17.09 -6.09 23.48
C LYS A 408 -16.20 -7.28 23.08
N SER A 409 -14.88 -7.18 23.23
CA SER A 409 -13.98 -8.32 22.98
C SER A 409 -13.90 -9.26 24.19
N ARG A 410 -13.95 -10.57 23.94
CA ARG A 410 -13.55 -11.64 24.87
C ARG A 410 -12.59 -12.58 24.13
N GLY A 411 -11.28 -12.38 24.28
CA GLY A 411 -10.27 -13.30 23.73
C GLY A 411 -10.09 -13.27 22.20
N VAL A 412 -9.42 -14.30 21.67
CA VAL A 412 -9.12 -14.51 20.24
C VAL A 412 -10.08 -15.49 19.56
N ASP A 413 -11.01 -16.06 20.31
CA ASP A 413 -11.98 -17.04 19.81
C ASP A 413 -13.07 -16.36 18.95
N SER A 414 -13.55 -17.04 17.90
CA SER A 414 -14.47 -16.51 16.88
C SER A 414 -15.90 -16.24 17.36
N GLY A 415 -16.15 -16.02 18.65
CA GLY A 415 -17.49 -15.90 19.20
C GLY A 415 -17.59 -14.91 20.37
N ALA A 416 -18.08 -13.70 20.09
CA ALA A 416 -19.03 -12.93 20.90
C ALA A 416 -18.92 -11.42 20.57
N GLY A 417 -19.79 -10.94 19.69
CA GLY A 417 -19.98 -9.51 19.45
C GLY A 417 -20.80 -9.26 18.19
N ALA A 418 -22.11 -9.08 18.33
CA ALA A 418 -22.93 -8.63 17.22
C ALA A 418 -22.55 -7.18 16.87
N LEU A 419 -21.92 -6.98 15.72
CA LEU A 419 -21.66 -5.65 15.17
C LEU A 419 -23.00 -5.01 14.79
N LYS A 420 -23.24 -3.77 15.26
CA LYS A 420 -24.44 -3.00 14.88
C LYS A 420 -24.48 -2.67 13.38
N ASP A 421 -23.31 -2.45 12.78
CA ASP A 421 -23.16 -2.10 11.36
C ASP A 421 -21.91 -2.78 10.77
N ALA A 422 -22.05 -4.07 10.44
CA ALA A 422 -20.97 -4.84 9.82
C ALA A 422 -20.63 -4.30 8.41
N VAL A 423 -21.64 -3.90 7.64
CA VAL A 423 -21.50 -3.44 6.25
C VAL A 423 -20.73 -2.13 6.19
N GLY A 424 -21.10 -1.14 7.01
CA GLY A 424 -20.39 0.14 7.08
C GLY A 424 -18.98 0.00 7.63
N LEU A 425 -18.74 -0.93 8.58
CA LEU A 425 -17.39 -1.23 9.06
C LEU A 425 -16.51 -1.74 7.91
N VAL A 426 -16.91 -2.81 7.21
CA VAL A 426 -16.06 -3.42 6.18
C VAL A 426 -15.87 -2.49 4.98
N LYS A 427 -16.91 -1.76 4.53
CA LYS A 427 -16.79 -0.80 3.42
C LYS A 427 -15.81 0.32 3.77
N SER A 428 -15.99 0.96 4.93
CA SER A 428 -15.11 2.07 5.34
C SER A 428 -13.67 1.63 5.53
N LEU A 429 -13.46 0.42 6.07
CA LEU A 429 -12.12 -0.13 6.26
C LEU A 429 -11.45 -0.46 4.92
N ALA A 430 -12.17 -1.10 4.00
CA ALA A 430 -11.69 -1.43 2.65
C ALA A 430 -11.31 -0.17 1.86
N GLN A 431 -12.13 0.88 1.92
CA GLN A 431 -11.85 2.17 1.28
C GLN A 431 -10.64 2.87 1.89
N LYS A 432 -10.49 2.80 3.23
CA LYS A 432 -9.38 3.44 3.95
C LYS A 432 -8.04 2.75 3.66
N GLU A 433 -8.00 1.43 3.81
CA GLU A 433 -6.78 0.62 3.66
C GLU A 433 -6.52 0.22 2.20
N ARG A 434 -7.48 0.48 1.30
CA ARG A 434 -7.41 0.22 -0.15
C ARG A 434 -7.14 -1.25 -0.45
N CYS A 435 -7.88 -2.11 0.21
CA CYS A 435 -7.77 -3.56 0.09
C CYS A 435 -9.16 -4.19 0.16
N LEU A 436 -9.24 -5.46 -0.23
CA LEU A 436 -10.39 -6.28 0.10
C LEU A 436 -10.48 -6.45 1.62
N VAL A 437 -11.68 -6.47 2.18
CA VAL A 437 -11.89 -6.78 3.59
C VAL A 437 -12.81 -7.97 3.72
N LEU A 438 -12.35 -8.98 4.45
CA LEU A 438 -13.11 -10.17 4.82
C LEU A 438 -13.38 -10.17 6.33
N LEU A 439 -14.61 -9.90 6.72
CA LEU A 439 -15.11 -10.10 8.07
C LEU A 439 -15.64 -11.53 8.19
N SER A 440 -14.92 -12.39 8.92
CA SER A 440 -15.37 -13.76 9.18
C SER A 440 -16.23 -13.88 10.43
N GLY A 441 -17.28 -14.70 10.40
CA GLY A 441 -18.14 -14.93 11.56
C GLY A 441 -19.23 -15.96 11.31
N LYS A 442 -20.39 -15.83 11.98
CA LYS A 442 -21.58 -16.65 11.66
C LYS A 442 -22.09 -16.36 10.25
N LYS A 443 -21.99 -15.10 9.83
CA LYS A 443 -22.22 -14.61 8.48
C LYS A 443 -20.97 -13.87 8.08
N ASP A 444 -20.40 -14.22 6.93
CA ASP A 444 -19.19 -13.60 6.42
C ASP A 444 -19.55 -12.40 5.55
N TYR A 445 -18.69 -11.38 5.55
CA TYR A 445 -18.82 -10.19 4.71
C TYR A 445 -17.51 -9.96 3.98
N LEU A 446 -17.54 -10.00 2.66
CA LEU A 446 -16.41 -9.72 1.80
C LEU A 446 -16.71 -8.47 0.96
N THR A 447 -15.77 -7.55 0.87
CA THR A 447 -15.97 -6.29 0.13
C THR A 447 -14.71 -5.80 -0.54
N ASP A 448 -14.91 -5.14 -1.67
CA ASP A 448 -13.94 -4.31 -2.38
C ASP A 448 -14.02 -2.82 -1.99
N GLY A 449 -14.85 -2.48 -0.99
CA GLY A 449 -15.14 -1.11 -0.57
C GLY A 449 -16.31 -0.45 -1.33
N GLN A 450 -16.82 -1.06 -2.39
CA GLN A 450 -18.01 -0.62 -3.13
C GLN A 450 -19.14 -1.64 -2.98
N THR A 451 -18.89 -2.86 -3.41
CA THR A 451 -19.75 -4.04 -3.34
C THR A 451 -19.49 -4.78 -2.04
N VAL A 452 -20.55 -5.19 -1.34
CA VAL A 452 -20.46 -6.10 -0.19
C VAL A 452 -21.21 -7.36 -0.53
N ILE A 453 -20.52 -8.48 -0.44
CA ILE A 453 -21.07 -9.81 -0.65
C ILE A 453 -21.07 -10.51 0.69
N THR A 454 -22.23 -11.02 1.09
CA THR A 454 -22.36 -11.83 2.29
C THR A 454 -22.42 -13.30 1.96
N SER A 455 -21.90 -14.14 2.85
CA SER A 455 -22.02 -15.60 2.76
C SER A 455 -22.60 -16.14 4.06
N ASP A 456 -23.64 -16.97 3.95
CA ASP A 456 -24.21 -17.76 5.06
C ASP A 456 -23.69 -19.21 5.04
N ASN A 457 -22.66 -19.50 4.25
CA ASN A 457 -22.00 -20.80 4.26
C ASN A 457 -21.10 -21.00 5.47
N GLY A 458 -20.92 -22.26 5.89
CA GLY A 458 -20.01 -22.66 6.95
C GLY A 458 -20.67 -23.53 8.01
N HIS A 459 -19.86 -24.09 8.92
CA HIS A 459 -20.37 -24.96 9.99
C HIS A 459 -19.75 -24.61 11.36
N PRO A 460 -20.51 -24.69 12.48
CA PRO A 460 -20.00 -24.41 13.83
C PRO A 460 -18.75 -25.22 14.24
N LEU A 461 -18.55 -26.41 13.66
CA LEU A 461 -17.34 -27.22 13.89
C LEU A 461 -16.05 -26.52 13.48
N LEU A 462 -16.10 -25.55 12.55
CA LEU A 462 -14.95 -24.70 12.24
C LEU A 462 -14.48 -23.90 13.48
N GLY A 463 -15.40 -23.47 14.34
CA GLY A 463 -15.07 -22.79 15.59
C GLY A 463 -14.62 -23.75 16.71
N ALA A 464 -14.72 -25.06 16.50
CA ALA A 464 -14.34 -26.09 17.47
C ALA A 464 -12.97 -26.72 17.19
N ILE A 465 -12.27 -26.28 16.14
CA ILE A 465 -10.91 -26.73 15.79
C ILE A 465 -9.96 -25.53 15.78
N THR A 466 -8.71 -25.75 16.21
CA THR A 466 -7.70 -24.69 16.20
C THR A 466 -7.24 -24.39 14.76
N GLY A 467 -6.94 -23.13 14.46
CA GLY A 467 -6.33 -22.73 13.19
C GLY A 467 -7.27 -22.68 11.98
N SER A 468 -8.57 -22.98 12.10
CA SER A 468 -9.53 -22.87 10.99
C SER A 468 -9.58 -21.46 10.40
N GLY A 469 -9.64 -20.44 11.26
CA GLY A 469 -9.61 -19.04 10.85
C GLY A 469 -8.31 -18.65 10.13
N CYS A 470 -7.17 -19.19 10.56
CA CYS A 470 -5.87 -18.96 9.92
C CYS A 470 -5.82 -19.65 8.55
N ALA A 471 -6.32 -20.89 8.48
CA ALA A 471 -6.34 -21.68 7.25
C ALA A 471 -7.31 -21.10 6.20
N LEU A 472 -8.38 -20.40 6.62
CA LEU A 472 -9.20 -19.58 5.73
C LEU A 472 -8.39 -18.47 5.05
N GLY A 473 -7.42 -17.86 5.76
CA GLY A 473 -6.50 -16.91 5.14
C GLY A 473 -5.67 -17.52 4.00
N VAL A 474 -5.33 -18.80 4.13
CA VAL A 474 -4.59 -19.56 3.11
C VAL A 474 -5.45 -19.93 1.91
N THR A 475 -6.67 -20.43 2.11
CA THR A 475 -7.57 -20.75 0.98
C THR A 475 -7.97 -19.49 0.21
N VAL A 476 -8.19 -18.38 0.91
CA VAL A 476 -8.42 -17.06 0.29
C VAL A 476 -7.17 -16.59 -0.47
N GLY A 477 -5.97 -16.73 0.11
CA GLY A 477 -4.71 -16.43 -0.57
C GLY A 477 -4.52 -17.25 -1.85
N ALA A 478 -4.87 -18.54 -1.83
CA ALA A 478 -4.85 -19.41 -2.99
C ALA A 478 -5.85 -18.98 -4.08
N GLY A 479 -7.07 -18.60 -3.69
CA GLY A 479 -8.06 -18.07 -4.63
C GLY A 479 -7.63 -16.75 -5.28
N LEU A 480 -6.99 -15.86 -4.53
CA LEU A 480 -6.38 -14.64 -5.09
C LEU A 480 -5.27 -14.96 -6.09
N ALA A 481 -4.38 -15.91 -5.76
CA ALA A 481 -3.34 -16.37 -6.67
C ALA A 481 -3.92 -17.00 -7.95
N ALA A 482 -5.01 -17.78 -7.83
CA ALA A 482 -5.71 -18.34 -8.97
C ALA A 482 -6.24 -17.25 -9.92
N ALA A 483 -6.85 -16.20 -9.37
CA ALA A 483 -7.34 -15.07 -10.17
C ALA A 483 -6.21 -14.37 -10.93
N CYS A 484 -5.06 -14.16 -10.26
CA CYS A 484 -3.86 -13.65 -10.90
C CYS A 484 -3.37 -14.56 -12.05
N ASN A 485 -3.37 -15.88 -11.84
CA ASN A 485 -2.98 -16.84 -12.87
C ASN A 485 -3.91 -16.83 -14.08
N LEU A 486 -5.22 -16.74 -13.84
CA LEU A 486 -6.20 -16.67 -14.92
C LEU A 486 -5.97 -15.44 -15.78
N ALA A 487 -5.83 -14.26 -15.18
CA ALA A 487 -5.58 -13.04 -15.92
C ALA A 487 -4.27 -13.09 -16.72
N LYS A 488 -3.22 -13.68 -16.15
CA LYS A 488 -1.95 -13.92 -16.86
C LYS A 488 -2.12 -14.85 -18.06
N SER A 489 -2.90 -15.92 -17.91
CA SER A 489 -3.18 -16.83 -19.03
C SER A 489 -3.93 -16.15 -20.18
N GLN A 490 -4.70 -15.11 -19.88
CA GLN A 490 -5.49 -14.35 -20.85
C GLN A 490 -4.72 -13.18 -21.49
N SER A 491 -3.68 -12.65 -20.83
CA SER A 491 -2.92 -11.49 -21.34
C SER A 491 -1.91 -11.86 -22.44
N GLY A 492 -1.62 -13.14 -22.64
CA GLY A 492 -0.65 -13.61 -23.63
C GLY A 492 0.82 -13.25 -23.31
N ASP A 493 1.09 -12.75 -22.10
CA ASP A 493 2.42 -12.33 -21.66
C ASP A 493 3.27 -13.55 -21.28
N THR A 494 4.38 -13.74 -22.00
CA THR A 494 5.29 -14.88 -21.85
C THR A 494 6.41 -14.63 -20.85
N ASP A 495 6.56 -13.42 -20.31
CA ASP A 495 7.53 -13.14 -19.24
C ASP A 495 6.91 -13.50 -17.89
N VAL A 496 7.16 -14.73 -17.44
CA VAL A 496 6.44 -15.38 -16.34
C VAL A 496 6.79 -14.80 -14.96
N ARG A 497 7.43 -13.62 -14.87
CA ARG A 497 7.71 -12.93 -13.61
C ARG A 497 6.52 -12.04 -13.22
N SER A 498 5.60 -12.64 -12.47
CA SER A 498 4.55 -12.00 -11.67
C SER A 498 4.05 -10.64 -12.18
N LEU A 499 3.01 -10.68 -13.02
CA LEU A 499 2.09 -9.59 -13.37
C LEU A 499 2.66 -8.18 -13.15
N GLY A 500 3.53 -7.77 -14.07
CA GLY A 500 4.19 -6.48 -14.07
C GLY A 500 3.25 -5.32 -14.40
N ASN A 501 3.24 -4.34 -13.50
CA ASN A 501 2.72 -2.98 -13.59
C ASN A 501 1.29 -2.74 -13.04
N THR A 502 1.31 -1.99 -11.94
CA THR A 502 0.20 -1.43 -11.13
C THR A 502 -0.44 -2.40 -10.15
N ILE A 503 0.02 -2.24 -8.90
CA ILE A 503 -0.60 -2.65 -7.63
C ILE A 503 -2.11 -2.87 -7.84
N VAL A 504 -2.49 -4.15 -7.99
CA VAL A 504 -3.86 -4.64 -7.91
C VAL A 504 -4.78 -4.21 -9.07
N ALA A 505 -4.27 -3.66 -10.17
CA ALA A 505 -5.10 -3.18 -11.29
C ALA A 505 -4.57 -3.58 -12.68
N HIS A 506 -4.53 -4.88 -12.98
CA HIS A 506 -4.73 -5.29 -14.37
C HIS A 506 -6.23 -5.42 -14.59
N GLY A 507 -6.76 -4.72 -15.60
CA GLY A 507 -8.20 -4.61 -15.92
C GLY A 507 -8.90 -5.93 -16.31
N HIS A 508 -8.30 -7.09 -15.99
CA HIS A 508 -8.82 -8.44 -16.23
C HIS A 508 -8.79 -9.34 -14.98
N VAL A 509 -8.19 -8.90 -13.86
CA VAL A 509 -8.13 -9.70 -12.62
C VAL A 509 -9.30 -9.32 -11.70
N ASP A 510 -10.25 -10.24 -11.48
CA ASP A 510 -11.30 -10.06 -10.47
C ASP A 510 -10.86 -10.70 -9.14
N LEU A 511 -10.14 -9.93 -8.32
CA LEU A 511 -9.65 -10.39 -7.02
C LEU A 511 -10.77 -10.58 -6.00
N LEU A 512 -11.92 -9.93 -6.17
CA LEU A 512 -13.09 -10.19 -5.34
C LEU A 512 -13.62 -11.59 -5.61
N VAL A 513 -13.71 -12.01 -6.88
CA VAL A 513 -14.00 -13.39 -7.27
C VAL A 513 -12.93 -14.34 -6.71
N GLY A 514 -11.64 -14.02 -6.82
CA GLY A 514 -10.56 -14.83 -6.24
C GLY A 514 -10.73 -15.06 -4.73
N ALA A 515 -11.01 -14.01 -3.97
CA ALA A 515 -11.27 -14.12 -2.53
C ALA A 515 -12.54 -14.93 -2.21
N LEU A 516 -13.63 -14.76 -2.98
CA LEU A 516 -14.84 -15.56 -2.85
C LEU A 516 -14.58 -17.04 -3.14
N THR A 517 -13.77 -17.35 -4.16
CA THR A 517 -13.43 -18.74 -4.51
C THR A 517 -12.78 -19.46 -3.34
N GLY A 518 -11.81 -18.84 -2.66
CA GLY A 518 -11.19 -19.42 -1.46
C GLY A 518 -12.14 -19.51 -0.25
N LEU A 519 -12.95 -18.47 -0.03
CA LEU A 519 -13.93 -18.42 1.06
C LEU A 519 -15.02 -19.50 0.92
N LEU A 520 -15.66 -19.57 -0.25
CA LEU A 520 -16.74 -20.52 -0.51
C LEU A 520 -16.22 -21.94 -0.59
N ALA A 521 -15.03 -22.17 -1.15
CA ALA A 521 -14.46 -23.51 -1.19
C ALA A 521 -14.35 -24.10 0.23
N MET A 522 -13.77 -23.36 1.17
CA MET A 522 -13.61 -23.84 2.54
C MET A 522 -14.93 -23.94 3.30
N THR A 523 -15.81 -22.95 3.17
CA THR A 523 -17.08 -22.92 3.92
C THR A 523 -18.08 -23.96 3.41
N ILE A 524 -18.19 -24.18 2.10
CA ILE A 524 -19.01 -25.26 1.54
C ILE A 524 -18.42 -26.62 1.89
N ALA A 525 -17.10 -26.81 1.76
CA ALA A 525 -16.45 -28.05 2.18
C ALA A 525 -16.71 -28.36 3.66
N SER A 526 -16.75 -27.35 4.51
CA SER A 526 -17.06 -27.52 5.94
C SER A 526 -18.48 -28.02 6.19
N GLU A 527 -19.47 -27.58 5.40
CA GLU A 527 -20.84 -28.09 5.50
C GLU A 527 -20.93 -29.54 5.02
N LYS A 528 -20.29 -29.86 3.89
CA LYS A 528 -20.24 -31.23 3.34
C LYS A 528 -19.55 -32.17 4.32
N ALA A 529 -18.43 -31.75 4.90
CA ALA A 529 -17.69 -32.54 5.88
C ALA A 529 -18.53 -32.81 7.12
N ALA A 530 -19.22 -31.80 7.66
CA ALA A 530 -20.09 -31.97 8.82
C ALA A 530 -21.30 -32.89 8.54
N ALA A 531 -21.73 -33.02 7.29
CA ALA A 531 -22.82 -33.89 6.88
C ALA A 531 -22.40 -35.35 6.65
N ARG A 532 -21.10 -35.68 6.67
CA ARG A 532 -20.63 -37.06 6.49
C ARG A 532 -20.95 -37.90 7.74
N ASP A 533 -21.39 -39.13 7.51
CA ASP A 533 -21.74 -40.07 8.58
C ASP A 533 -20.56 -40.44 9.49
N ASP A 534 -19.33 -40.37 8.99
CA ASP A 534 -18.10 -40.68 9.73
C ASP A 534 -17.59 -39.51 10.59
N VAL A 535 -18.19 -38.31 10.48
CA VAL A 535 -17.85 -37.17 11.34
C VAL A 535 -18.64 -37.25 12.64
N LYS A 536 -17.94 -37.55 13.73
CA LYS A 536 -18.48 -37.68 15.09
C LYS A 536 -18.17 -36.50 16.02
N GLY A 537 -17.32 -35.58 15.57
CA GLY A 537 -16.91 -34.40 16.32
C GLY A 537 -15.70 -33.69 15.71
N PRO A 538 -15.08 -32.74 16.44
CA PRO A 538 -13.99 -31.92 15.92
C PRO A 538 -12.78 -32.71 15.40
N GLY A 539 -12.44 -33.83 16.06
CA GLY A 539 -11.29 -34.67 15.66
C GLY A 539 -11.48 -35.32 14.29
N THR A 540 -12.62 -35.96 14.05
CA THR A 540 -12.98 -36.57 12.75
C THR A 540 -13.35 -35.54 11.69
N PHE A 541 -13.71 -34.32 12.10
CA PHE A 541 -14.06 -33.24 11.19
C PHE A 541 -12.86 -32.68 10.43
N ILE A 542 -11.66 -32.63 11.04
CA ILE A 542 -10.44 -32.11 10.40
C ILE A 542 -10.08 -32.87 9.11
N PRO A 543 -9.94 -34.22 9.12
CA PRO A 543 -9.65 -34.96 7.89
C PRO A 543 -10.81 -34.89 6.90
N ALA A 544 -12.06 -34.96 7.36
CA ALA A 544 -13.23 -34.82 6.50
C ALA A 544 -13.26 -33.46 5.78
N LEU A 545 -12.90 -32.37 6.46
CA LEU A 545 -12.77 -31.04 5.86
C LEU A 545 -11.69 -31.00 4.77
N GLN A 546 -10.55 -31.67 4.99
CA GLN A 546 -9.49 -31.75 3.99
C GLN A 546 -9.96 -32.51 2.75
N ASP A 547 -10.62 -33.66 2.92
CA ASP A 547 -11.16 -34.46 1.82
C ASP A 547 -12.20 -33.67 1.01
N GLU A 548 -13.17 -33.04 1.68
CA GLU A 548 -14.24 -32.30 1.01
C GLU A 548 -13.72 -31.03 0.34
N LEU A 549 -12.68 -30.40 0.90
CA LEU A 549 -12.00 -29.29 0.24
C LEU A 549 -11.20 -29.75 -0.97
N ALA A 550 -10.62 -30.96 -0.95
CA ALA A 550 -9.97 -31.54 -2.12
C ALA A 550 -10.97 -31.90 -3.22
N ALA A 551 -12.16 -32.37 -2.85
CA ALA A 551 -13.21 -32.81 -3.76
C ALA A 551 -14.10 -31.67 -4.30
N ILE A 552 -14.01 -30.45 -3.77
CA ILE A 552 -14.92 -29.37 -4.15
C ILE A 552 -14.80 -28.99 -5.63
N SER A 553 -15.94 -28.84 -6.27
CA SER A 553 -16.08 -28.65 -7.72
C SER A 553 -16.87 -27.39 -8.09
N ALA A 554 -16.82 -27.01 -9.36
CA ALA A 554 -17.66 -25.96 -9.93
C ALA A 554 -19.18 -26.22 -9.70
N ALA A 555 -19.61 -27.48 -9.76
CA ALA A 555 -20.99 -27.86 -9.51
C ALA A 555 -21.42 -27.62 -8.05
N ASP A 556 -20.50 -27.85 -7.10
CA ASP A 556 -20.76 -27.55 -5.69
C ASP A 556 -20.98 -26.06 -5.45
N ILE A 557 -20.26 -25.17 -6.15
CA ILE A 557 -20.45 -23.72 -6.05
C ILE A 557 -21.88 -23.34 -6.46
N HIS A 558 -22.35 -23.81 -7.62
CA HIS A 558 -23.71 -23.50 -8.07
C HIS A 558 -24.78 -24.04 -7.12
N ARG A 559 -24.55 -25.23 -6.55
CA ARG A 559 -25.54 -25.91 -5.71
C ARG A 559 -25.59 -25.39 -4.27
N TYR A 560 -24.44 -25.06 -3.69
CA TYR A 560 -24.33 -24.84 -2.24
C TYR A 560 -23.92 -23.41 -1.86
N ALA A 561 -23.51 -22.55 -2.79
CA ALA A 561 -23.17 -21.16 -2.47
C ALA A 561 -24.42 -20.37 -2.02
N LYS A 562 -24.37 -19.89 -0.78
CA LYS A 562 -25.38 -19.07 -0.10
C LYS A 562 -24.86 -17.64 0.01
N ILE A 563 -24.73 -16.98 -1.14
CA ILE A 563 -24.24 -15.59 -1.21
C ILE A 563 -25.36 -14.61 -1.56
N ASP A 564 -25.26 -13.41 -0.99
CA ASP A 564 -26.13 -12.27 -1.31
C ASP A 564 -25.28 -11.02 -1.55
N ILE A 565 -25.77 -10.14 -2.41
CA ILE A 565 -25.16 -8.82 -2.64
C ILE A 565 -25.95 -7.80 -1.83
N VAL A 566 -25.27 -7.15 -0.88
CA VAL A 566 -25.89 -6.09 -0.07
C VAL A 566 -26.06 -4.86 -0.95
N THR A 567 -27.29 -4.62 -1.36
CA THR A 567 -27.69 -3.36 -1.99
C THR A 567 -27.73 -2.29 -0.90
N SER A 568 -26.95 -1.22 -1.11
CA SER A 568 -26.91 -0.05 -0.22
C SER A 568 -28.20 0.74 -0.27
#